data_AF-A0A1H1BU93-F1
#
_entry.id   AF-A0A1H1BU93-F1
#
_cell.length_a   1.000
_cell.length_b   1.000
_cell.length_c   1.000
_cell.angle_alpha   90.00
_cell.angle_beta   90.00
_cell.angle_gamma   90.00
#
_symmetry.space_group_name_H-M   'P 1'
#
loop_
_entity.id
_entity.type
_entity.pdbx_description
1 polymer ?
#
loop_
_entity_poly.entity_id
_entity_poly.type
_entity_poly.pdbx_seq_one_letter_code
_entity_poly.pdbx_strand_id
1 'polypeptide(L)'
;MGDDADADGAEDDEFERVRERAIAALEEGEPISMYVGLVHENGANEYYFGNDVDERELREAATEQLGMLTRVLADQSAASVEEIADLAVERAESMNLQP
;
A
#
# COMPACT_ATOMS: atom_id res chain seq x y z
N MET A 1 -22.24 -31.27 -3.02
CA MET A 1 -22.31 -30.00 -2.28
C MET A 1 -21.20 -30.09 -1.25
N GLY A 2 -20.01 -29.66 -1.63
CA GLY A 2 -18.82 -29.72 -0.79
C GLY A 2 -17.87 -28.64 -1.27
N ASP A 3 -17.28 -27.95 -0.29
CA ASP A 3 -16.14 -27.04 -0.37
C ASP A 3 -16.24 -25.85 -1.30
N ASP A 4 -16.73 -24.74 -0.76
CA ASP A 4 -16.42 -23.37 -1.22
C ASP A 4 -16.10 -22.47 0.00
N ALA A 5 -15.59 -23.05 1.11
CA ALA A 5 -15.40 -22.32 2.38
C ALA A 5 -13.92 -22.08 2.78
N ASP A 6 -12.94 -22.57 2.02
CA ASP A 6 -11.52 -22.54 2.41
C ASP A 6 -10.63 -21.58 1.58
N ALA A 7 -11.21 -20.76 0.69
CA ALA A 7 -10.43 -19.79 -0.09
C ALA A 7 -10.16 -18.48 0.67
N ASP A 8 -11.09 -18.06 1.53
CA ASP A 8 -11.07 -16.76 2.23
C ASP A 8 -10.04 -16.73 3.39
N GLY A 9 -9.75 -17.88 4.02
CA GLY A 9 -8.81 -17.97 5.15
C GLY A 9 -7.33 -18.13 4.74
N ALA A 10 -7.06 -18.52 3.50
CA ALA A 10 -5.68 -18.74 3.03
C ALA A 10 -4.98 -17.45 2.58
N GLU A 11 -5.74 -16.44 2.16
CA GLU A 11 -5.25 -15.11 1.78
C GLU A 11 -4.84 -14.29 3.02
N ASP A 12 -5.69 -14.33 4.07
CA ASP A 12 -5.37 -13.78 5.41
C ASP A 12 -4.04 -14.33 5.96
N ASP A 13 -3.78 -15.64 5.76
CA ASP A 13 -2.55 -16.30 6.21
C ASP A 13 -1.30 -15.81 5.48
N GLU A 14 -1.39 -15.43 4.20
CA GLU A 14 -0.24 -14.95 3.43
C GLU A 14 0.12 -13.51 3.80
N PHE A 15 -0.89 -12.64 3.91
CA PHE A 15 -0.68 -11.27 4.35
C PHE A 15 -0.08 -11.22 5.75
N GLU A 16 -0.58 -12.03 6.69
CA GLU A 16 -0.02 -12.05 8.04
C GLU A 16 1.43 -12.55 8.07
N ARG A 17 1.81 -13.52 7.23
CA ARG A 17 3.20 -13.94 7.10
C ARG A 17 4.11 -12.83 6.60
N VAL A 18 3.65 -12.02 5.64
CA VAL A 18 4.42 -10.88 5.12
C VAL A 18 4.52 -9.78 6.18
N ARG A 19 3.42 -9.51 6.90
CA ARG A 19 3.37 -8.56 8.01
C ARG A 19 4.30 -8.96 9.16
N GLU A 20 4.26 -10.21 9.63
CA GLU A 20 5.15 -10.73 10.67
C GLU A 20 6.63 -10.65 10.27
N ARG A 21 6.95 -10.97 9.01
CA ARG A 21 8.32 -10.87 8.50
C ARG A 21 8.80 -9.41 8.44
N ALA A 22 7.91 -8.49 8.09
CA ALA A 22 8.22 -7.07 8.12
C ALA A 22 8.46 -6.60 9.56
N ILE A 23 7.63 -7.02 10.52
CA ILE A 23 7.81 -6.74 11.96
C ILE A 23 9.14 -7.29 12.48
N ALA A 24 9.50 -8.54 12.17
CA ALA A 24 10.79 -9.09 12.59
C ALA A 24 11.98 -8.28 12.03
N ALA A 25 11.85 -7.79 10.80
CA ALA A 25 12.85 -6.90 10.21
C ALA A 25 12.87 -5.49 10.84
N LEU A 26 11.73 -5.02 11.38
CA LEU A 26 11.67 -3.80 12.21
C LEU A 26 12.47 -3.98 13.50
N GLU A 27 12.27 -5.08 14.20
CA GLU A 27 12.88 -5.33 15.52
C GLU A 27 14.42 -5.44 15.46
N GLU A 28 14.96 -5.77 14.29
CA GLU A 28 16.40 -5.79 14.02
C GLU A 28 17.00 -4.39 13.68
N GLY A 29 16.17 -3.33 13.63
CA GLY A 29 16.56 -1.93 13.36
C GLY A 29 15.66 -0.87 14.06
N GLU A 30 15.81 0.42 13.72
CA GLU A 30 14.90 1.51 14.17
C GLU A 30 14.36 2.29 12.96
N PRO A 31 13.42 1.74 12.18
CA PRO A 31 12.86 2.44 11.04
C PRO A 31 11.74 3.39 11.46
N ILE A 32 11.73 4.55 10.83
CA ILE A 32 10.82 5.67 11.15
C ILE A 32 9.42 5.45 10.54
N SER A 33 9.29 4.67 9.45
CA SER A 33 8.01 4.41 8.77
C SER A 33 8.06 3.08 8.01
N MET A 34 6.94 2.36 7.97
CA MET A 34 6.83 1.07 7.27
C MET A 34 5.55 0.97 6.43
N TYR A 35 5.74 0.56 5.17
CA TYR A 35 4.68 0.18 4.25
C TYR A 35 4.83 -1.29 3.88
N VAL A 36 3.78 -2.08 4.09
CA VAL A 36 3.72 -3.49 3.70
C VAL A 36 2.50 -3.67 2.81
N GLY A 37 2.66 -4.34 1.68
CA GLY A 37 1.53 -4.70 0.84
C GLY A 37 1.77 -5.95 0.00
N LEU A 38 0.69 -6.65 -0.29
CA LEU A 38 0.65 -7.79 -1.21
C LEU A 38 -0.06 -7.33 -2.49
N VAL A 39 0.55 -7.60 -3.64
CA VAL A 39 -0.05 -7.38 -4.95
C VAL A 39 -0.37 -8.75 -5.53
N HIS A 40 -1.66 -9.07 -5.61
CA HIS A 40 -2.13 -10.34 -6.13
C HIS A 40 -2.09 -10.35 -7.67
N GLU A 41 -1.98 -11.54 -8.27
CA GLU A 41 -1.97 -11.71 -9.73
C GLU A 41 -3.28 -11.21 -10.40
N ASN A 42 -4.38 -11.17 -9.63
CA ASN A 42 -5.68 -10.65 -10.07
C ASN A 42 -5.79 -9.10 -9.96
N GLY A 43 -4.75 -8.42 -9.46
CA GLY A 43 -4.73 -6.97 -9.26
C GLY A 43 -5.41 -6.48 -7.98
N ALA A 44 -5.85 -7.39 -7.10
CA ALA A 44 -6.24 -7.05 -5.74
C ALA A 44 -4.99 -6.70 -4.92
N ASN A 45 -5.11 -5.68 -4.06
CA ASN A 45 -4.02 -5.21 -3.23
C ASN A 45 -4.46 -5.18 -1.77
N GLU A 46 -3.65 -5.74 -0.90
CA GLU A 46 -3.79 -5.66 0.56
C GLU A 46 -2.59 -4.91 1.12
N TYR A 47 -2.79 -4.06 2.14
CA TYR A 47 -1.69 -3.28 2.69
C TYR A 47 -1.88 -2.93 4.17
N TYR A 48 -0.75 -2.82 4.87
CA TYR A 48 -0.63 -2.32 6.23
C TYR A 48 0.34 -1.14 6.26
N PHE A 49 -0.04 -0.10 7.01
CA PHE A 49 0.78 1.06 7.24
C PHE A 49 0.92 1.31 8.74
N GLY A 50 2.15 1.23 9.23
CA GLY A 50 2.52 1.49 10.62
C GLY A 50 3.50 2.65 10.70
N ASN A 51 3.20 3.63 11.55
CA ASN A 51 3.96 4.86 11.71
C ASN A 51 3.97 5.26 13.20
N ASP A 52 5.14 5.71 13.68
CA ASP A 52 5.33 6.35 14.99
C ASP A 52 5.79 7.82 14.86
N VAL A 53 5.57 8.44 13.69
CA VAL A 53 6.06 9.79 13.35
C VAL A 53 4.96 10.82 13.57
N ASP A 54 5.36 12.03 13.96
CA ASP A 54 4.44 13.18 14.01
C ASP A 54 3.68 13.34 12.67
N GLU A 55 2.36 13.51 12.76
CA GLU A 55 1.43 13.55 11.61
C GLU A 55 1.87 14.52 10.51
N ARG A 56 2.54 15.61 10.88
CA ARG A 56 3.02 16.62 9.92
C ARG A 56 4.21 16.13 9.12
N GLU A 57 5.17 15.50 9.78
CA GLU A 57 6.39 14.96 9.16
C GLU A 57 6.03 13.75 8.27
N LEU A 58 5.07 12.94 8.72
CA LEU A 58 4.53 11.85 7.91
C LEU A 58 3.87 12.35 6.63
N ARG A 59 3.03 13.38 6.74
CA ARG A 59 2.35 13.95 5.58
C ARG A 59 3.35 14.53 4.58
N GLU A 60 4.40 15.18 5.06
CA GLU A 60 5.45 15.74 4.21
C GLU A 60 6.21 14.64 3.45
N ALA A 61 6.67 13.61 4.15
CA ALA A 61 7.38 12.47 3.55
C ALA A 61 6.48 11.69 2.56
N ALA A 62 5.23 11.42 2.92
CA ALA A 62 4.27 10.73 2.06
C ALA A 62 3.96 11.53 0.79
N THR A 63 3.82 12.85 0.91
CA THR A 63 3.58 13.73 -0.24
C THR A 63 4.78 13.76 -1.18
N GLU A 64 6.01 13.78 -0.64
CA GLU A 64 7.24 13.72 -1.46
C GLU A 64 7.34 12.40 -2.22
N GLN A 65 7.06 11.27 -1.56
CA GLN A 65 7.04 9.95 -2.19
C GLN A 65 5.97 9.84 -3.28
N LEU A 66 4.74 10.30 -3.00
CA LEU A 66 3.67 10.36 -4.00
C LEU A 66 4.09 11.19 -5.21
N GLY A 67 4.68 12.37 -5.00
CA GLY A 67 5.17 13.22 -6.08
C GLY A 67 6.22 12.53 -6.97
N MET A 68 7.16 11.79 -6.37
CA MET A 68 8.14 11.01 -7.11
C MET A 68 7.49 9.89 -7.94
N LEU A 69 6.57 9.13 -7.35
CA LEU A 69 5.87 8.04 -8.03
C LEU A 69 4.98 8.54 -9.18
N THR A 70 4.21 9.61 -8.94
CA THR A 70 3.36 10.23 -9.98
C THR A 70 4.20 10.68 -11.17
N ARG A 71 5.37 11.28 -10.95
CA ARG A 71 6.28 11.66 -12.03
C ARG A 71 6.78 10.46 -12.83
N VAL A 72 7.17 9.37 -12.17
CA VAL A 72 7.64 8.15 -12.83
C VAL A 72 6.53 7.53 -13.67
N LEU A 73 5.31 7.46 -13.13
CA LEU A 73 4.15 6.91 -13.83
C LEU A 73 3.78 7.76 -15.06
N ALA A 74 3.81 9.08 -14.93
CA ALA A 74 3.58 10.00 -16.05
C ALA A 74 4.59 9.76 -17.19
N ASP A 75 5.88 9.68 -16.86
CA ASP A 75 6.97 9.42 -17.81
C ASP A 75 6.81 8.08 -18.54
N GLN A 76 6.35 7.04 -17.84
CA GLN A 76 6.20 5.69 -18.40
C GLN A 76 4.89 5.45 -19.17
N SER A 77 3.86 6.27 -18.95
CA SER A 77 2.51 6.06 -19.50
C SER A 77 2.09 7.06 -20.57
N ALA A 78 2.94 8.04 -20.91
CA ALA A 78 2.61 9.19 -21.75
C ALA A 78 1.45 10.06 -21.23
N ALA A 79 1.03 9.85 -19.98
CA ALA A 79 0.08 10.68 -19.26
C ALA A 79 0.81 11.86 -18.58
N SER A 80 0.08 12.93 -18.31
CA SER A 80 0.54 14.04 -17.48
C SER A 80 0.55 13.68 -15.99
N VAL A 81 1.24 14.50 -15.19
CA VAL A 81 1.23 14.38 -13.73
C VAL A 81 -0.17 14.61 -13.18
N GLU A 82 -0.91 15.58 -13.74
CA GLU A 82 -2.29 15.85 -13.37
C GLU A 82 -3.21 14.64 -13.62
N GLU A 83 -3.11 13.99 -14.80
CA GLU A 83 -3.92 12.82 -15.12
C GLU A 83 -3.66 11.64 -14.18
N ILE A 84 -2.39 11.40 -13.79
CA ILE A 84 -2.06 10.36 -12.81
C ILE A 84 -2.58 10.72 -11.41
N ALA A 85 -2.52 11.99 -11.02
CA ALA A 85 -3.05 12.45 -9.73
C ALA A 85 -4.57 12.27 -9.65
N ASP A 86 -5.30 12.61 -10.72
CA ASP A 86 -6.74 12.42 -10.81
C ASP A 86 -7.11 10.93 -10.73
N LEU A 87 -6.38 10.06 -11.46
CA LEU A 87 -6.56 8.61 -11.36
C LEU A 87 -6.29 8.06 -9.95
N ALA A 88 -5.29 8.60 -9.25
CA ALA A 88 -5.00 8.20 -7.87
C ALA A 88 -6.13 8.59 -6.91
N VAL A 89 -6.76 9.76 -7.09
CA VAL A 89 -7.94 10.18 -6.33
C VAL A 89 -9.13 9.25 -6.62
N GLU A 90 -9.45 9.01 -7.89
CA GLU A 90 -10.54 8.11 -8.28
C GLU A 90 -10.35 6.71 -7.69
N ARG A 91 -9.10 6.21 -7.66
CA ARG A 91 -8.81 4.91 -7.05
C ARG A 91 -8.92 4.92 -5.54
N ALA A 92 -8.40 5.93 -4.85
CA ALA A 92 -8.56 6.06 -3.40
C ALA A 92 -10.05 6.09 -2.99
N GLU A 93 -10.89 6.83 -3.73
CA GLU A 93 -12.34 6.86 -3.52
C GLU A 93 -12.98 5.48 -3.76
N SER A 94 -12.58 4.78 -4.84
CA SER A 94 -13.12 3.44 -5.17
C SER A 94 -12.72 2.36 -4.16
N MET A 95 -11.58 2.54 -3.49
CA MET A 95 -11.07 1.59 -2.50
C MET A 95 -11.77 1.72 -1.14
N ASN A 96 -12.65 2.72 -0.98
CA ASN A 96 -13.44 2.92 0.26
C ASN A 96 -12.55 2.99 1.51
N LEU A 97 -11.37 3.59 1.36
CA LEU A 97 -10.39 3.76 2.42
C LEU A 97 -10.92 4.81 3.38
N GLN A 98 -11.58 4.36 4.44
CA GLN A 98 -12.06 5.28 5.47
C GLN A 98 -10.85 5.84 6.26
N PRO A 99 -10.93 7.13 6.68
CA PRO A 99 -9.95 7.70 7.60
C PRO A 99 -9.89 6.95 8.94
#